data_AF-A0AAU1PJA4-F1
#
_entry.id   AF-A0AAU1PJA4-F1
#
_cell.length_a   1.000
_cell.length_b   1.000
_cell.length_c   1.000
_cell.angle_alpha   90.00
_cell.angle_beta   90.00
_cell.angle_gamma   90.00
#
_symmetry.space_group_name_H-M   'P 1'
#
loop_
_entity.id
_entity.type
_entity.pdbx_description
1 polymer ?
#
loop_
_entity_poly.entity_id
_entity_poly.type
_entity_poly.pdbx_seq_one_letter_code
_entity_poly.pdbx_strand_id
1 'polypeptide(L)'
;MRRAGGLPAGRRGPSGGGGRPGGGRRAEGGGGIRPVRRGADPAVSRGRIPETRLKNPKRPVEHGGLTARDDRRNTVRIGIIGAGHIGSTLARHFAGIGHDVAIANSRGPETLKGLVSQLSGSVRAVTAEEAARFGEVVVVTIPYGRFHELPAAELRDKIVVDTCNYYAERDGHDAELDADATTSSEKVQKYTGADVVKAFNAIYWQNLRDHGRPKGDPDRLAIPISGGDEEAKAVVAGLIRDIGFDPVDAGRLGQGGRKHQPGSRVYTVELSAPELTALLQVA
;
A
#
# COMPACT_ATOMS: atom_id res chain seq x y z
N MET A 1 6.66 57.45 16.80
CA MET A 1 5.85 58.55 16.22
C MET A 1 4.75 57.94 15.36
N ARG A 2 3.48 58.28 15.68
CA ARG A 2 2.26 58.39 14.84
C ARG A 2 1.86 57.17 13.96
N ARG A 3 0.78 56.44 14.33
CA ARG A 3 -0.66 56.57 13.94
C ARG A 3 -0.95 55.83 12.61
N ALA A 4 -2.13 55.28 12.28
CA ALA A 4 -3.38 54.84 12.92
C ALA A 4 -4.35 54.45 11.77
N GLY A 5 -5.29 53.53 12.00
CA GLY A 5 -6.57 53.40 11.25
C GLY A 5 -6.59 52.35 10.12
N GLY A 6 -7.65 51.57 9.90
CA GLY A 6 -8.97 51.47 10.53
C GLY A 6 -9.81 50.40 9.80
N LEU A 7 -10.69 49.71 10.52
CA LEU A 7 -11.83 48.96 9.98
C LEU A 7 -13.02 49.93 9.81
N PRO A 8 -14.06 49.59 9.01
CA PRO A 8 -15.26 49.01 9.66
C PRO A 8 -16.05 47.98 8.84
N ALA A 9 -17.03 47.39 9.53
CA ALA A 9 -17.92 46.31 9.16
C ALA A 9 -19.26 46.74 8.53
N GLY A 10 -19.99 45.75 7.96
CA GLY A 10 -21.45 45.73 7.78
C GLY A 10 -21.88 45.07 6.46
N ARG A 11 -23.01 44.38 6.29
CA ARG A 11 -24.14 43.95 7.14
C ARG A 11 -25.07 43.06 6.28
N ARG A 12 -25.72 42.07 6.92
CA ARG A 12 -27.11 41.54 6.71
C ARG A 12 -27.47 40.74 5.44
N GLY A 13 -28.06 39.56 5.66
CA GLY A 13 -28.87 38.79 4.71
C GLY A 13 -30.30 39.33 4.53
N PRO A 14 -31.19 38.57 3.84
CA PRO A 14 -32.24 37.88 4.60
C PRO A 14 -32.64 36.48 4.08
N SER A 15 -33.48 35.88 4.91
CA SER A 15 -34.19 34.60 4.96
C SER A 15 -35.23 34.30 3.87
N GLY A 16 -35.56 33.00 3.75
CA GLY A 16 -36.85 32.45 3.26
C GLY A 16 -36.62 31.14 2.50
N GLY A 17 -37.29 30.01 2.71
CA GLY A 17 -38.47 29.67 3.49
C GLY A 17 -39.29 28.62 2.71
N GLY A 18 -39.51 27.44 3.31
CA GLY A 18 -40.72 26.61 3.12
C GLY A 18 -40.85 25.74 1.86
N GLY A 19 -41.29 24.49 2.07
CA GLY A 19 -42.09 23.76 1.06
C GLY A 19 -41.80 22.27 0.86
N ARG A 20 -42.19 21.40 1.80
CA ARG A 20 -42.79 20.08 1.47
C ARG A 20 -44.30 20.20 1.74
N PRO A 21 -45.17 19.59 0.93
CA PRO A 21 -45.82 18.34 1.38
C PRO A 21 -46.05 17.35 0.21
N GLY A 22 -46.02 16.03 0.48
CA GLY A 22 -47.24 15.17 0.53
C GLY A 22 -47.56 14.59 -0.86
N GLY A 23 -47.94 13.35 -1.12
CA GLY A 23 -48.43 12.21 -0.35
C GLY A 23 -49.19 11.31 -1.34
N GLY A 24 -49.31 10.00 -1.06
CA GLY A 24 -50.12 9.04 -1.84
C GLY A 24 -49.38 7.71 -2.04
N ARG A 25 -49.61 6.67 -1.21
CA ARG A 25 -50.62 5.59 -1.38
C ARG A 25 -50.45 4.79 -2.68
N ARG A 26 -50.60 3.47 -2.79
CA ARG A 26 -50.81 2.27 -1.96
C ARG A 26 -50.78 1.09 -2.96
N ALA A 27 -50.69 -0.15 -2.43
CA ALA A 27 -51.12 -1.46 -2.98
C ALA A 27 -49.93 -2.43 -3.16
N GLU A 28 -49.75 -3.44 -2.31
CA GLU A 28 -50.54 -4.69 -2.11
C GLU A 28 -50.29 -5.77 -3.19
N GLY A 29 -50.02 -6.99 -2.69
CA GLY A 29 -49.86 -8.24 -3.43
C GLY A 29 -48.52 -8.91 -3.08
N GLY A 30 -48.41 -9.99 -2.32
CA GLY A 30 -49.39 -11.02 -1.94
C GLY A 30 -48.84 -12.39 -2.36
N GLY A 31 -48.58 -13.27 -1.38
CA GLY A 31 -48.29 -14.71 -1.57
C GLY A 31 -46.81 -15.05 -1.72
N GLY A 32 -46.25 -16.08 -1.10
CA GLY A 32 -46.81 -17.15 -0.28
C GLY A 32 -45.66 -18.08 0.10
N ILE A 33 -45.70 -18.53 1.36
CA ILE A 33 -44.76 -19.48 1.96
C ILE A 33 -45.02 -20.89 1.40
N ARG A 34 -43.98 -21.69 1.09
CA ARG A 34 -43.75 -23.02 1.71
C ARG A 34 -42.40 -23.66 1.38
N PRO A 35 -41.79 -24.39 2.34
CA PRO A 35 -40.44 -24.92 2.26
C PRO A 35 -40.40 -26.35 1.71
N VAL A 36 -39.30 -26.73 1.07
CA VAL A 36 -39.03 -28.14 0.70
C VAL A 36 -37.76 -28.63 1.40
N ARG A 37 -38.03 -29.34 2.50
CA ARG A 37 -37.41 -30.56 3.06
C ARG A 37 -35.90 -30.79 2.96
N ARG A 38 -35.33 -31.00 4.15
CA ARG A 38 -34.11 -31.77 4.45
C ARG A 38 -34.21 -33.21 3.95
N GLY A 39 -33.11 -33.71 3.39
CA GLY A 39 -32.66 -35.12 3.46
C GLY A 39 -31.12 -35.04 3.52
N ALA A 40 -30.50 -35.28 4.67
CA ALA A 40 -30.04 -36.59 5.16
C ALA A 40 -28.77 -37.07 4.42
N ASP A 41 -27.62 -36.85 5.05
CA ASP A 41 -26.38 -37.63 4.89
C ASP A 41 -26.66 -39.13 5.10
N PRO A 42 -25.85 -40.02 4.49
CA PRO A 42 -24.90 -40.71 5.36
C PRO A 42 -23.52 -41.05 4.75
N ALA A 43 -22.56 -41.12 5.68
CA ALA A 43 -21.48 -42.10 5.81
C ALA A 43 -20.24 -42.01 4.89
N VAL A 44 -19.19 -41.41 5.47
CA VAL A 44 -17.91 -42.05 5.86
C VAL A 44 -17.57 -43.38 5.15
N SER A 45 -16.47 -43.38 4.40
CA SER A 45 -15.53 -44.51 4.45
C SER A 45 -14.09 -44.00 4.48
N ARG A 46 -13.36 -44.44 5.50
CA ARG A 46 -11.94 -44.16 5.75
C ARG A 46 -11.11 -45.12 4.89
N GLY A 47 -10.47 -44.58 3.86
CA GLY A 47 -9.44 -45.27 3.07
C GLY A 47 -8.08 -45.20 3.77
N ARG A 48 -7.58 -46.37 4.16
CA ARG A 48 -6.35 -46.63 4.92
C ARG A 48 -5.10 -46.38 4.06
N ILE A 49 -4.14 -45.65 4.62
CA ILE A 49 -2.77 -45.47 4.11
C ILE A 49 -1.97 -46.75 4.41
N PRO A 50 -1.19 -47.33 3.49
CA PRO A 50 -0.22 -48.37 3.84
C PRO A 50 1.13 -47.75 4.22
N GLU A 51 1.50 -47.91 5.49
CA GLU A 51 2.87 -47.75 5.97
C GLU A 51 3.76 -48.88 5.46
N THR A 52 4.91 -48.54 4.87
CA THR A 52 6.01 -49.50 4.65
C THR A 52 7.27 -49.05 5.39
N ARG A 53 7.45 -49.71 6.53
CA ARG A 53 8.69 -50.34 7.01
C ARG A 53 9.93 -49.46 7.24
N LEU A 54 10.12 -49.13 8.53
CA LEU A 54 11.41 -48.82 9.15
C LEU A 54 12.49 -49.88 8.85
N LYS A 55 13.71 -49.41 8.55
CA LYS A 55 14.96 -50.05 8.93
C LYS A 55 15.87 -49.01 9.61
N ASN A 56 16.13 -49.21 10.90
CA ASN A 56 17.15 -48.56 11.75
C ASN A 56 18.50 -49.32 11.59
N PRO A 57 19.62 -48.91 12.23
CA PRO A 57 20.13 -47.58 12.57
C PRO A 57 21.64 -47.41 12.23
N LYS A 58 22.14 -46.17 12.18
CA LYS A 58 23.54 -45.85 12.54
C LYS A 58 23.58 -44.52 13.31
N ARG A 59 24.08 -44.55 14.54
CA ARG A 59 24.55 -43.40 15.34
C ARG A 59 26.02 -43.65 15.69
N PRO A 60 26.81 -42.67 16.14
CA PRO A 60 26.73 -41.22 15.95
C PRO A 60 28.06 -40.64 15.40
N VAL A 61 28.01 -39.44 14.83
CA VAL A 61 29.19 -38.56 14.85
C VAL A 61 28.71 -37.25 15.43
N GLU A 62 28.99 -37.06 16.72
CA GLU A 62 28.93 -35.73 17.31
C GLU A 62 30.20 -34.99 16.90
N HIS A 63 30.05 -33.77 16.40
CA HIS A 63 30.99 -32.68 16.66
C HIS A 63 30.27 -31.33 16.48
N GLY A 64 30.31 -30.53 17.54
CA GLY A 64 30.16 -29.08 17.49
C GLY A 64 28.74 -28.57 17.70
N GLY A 65 28.41 -28.18 18.93
CA GLY A 65 27.18 -27.46 19.24
C GLY A 65 27.08 -26.16 18.45
N LEU A 66 26.03 -26.02 17.64
CA LEU A 66 25.60 -24.74 17.09
C LEU A 66 24.84 -23.97 18.18
N THR A 67 25.59 -23.18 18.94
CA THR A 67 25.06 -21.98 19.58
C THR A 67 24.71 -20.95 18.50
N ALA A 68 23.56 -20.30 18.65
CA ALA A 68 22.99 -19.23 17.81
C ALA A 68 22.54 -19.66 16.39
N ARG A 69 21.25 -19.96 16.27
CA ARG A 69 20.56 -19.99 14.97
C ARG A 69 20.46 -18.55 14.45
N ASP A 70 20.84 -18.40 13.18
CA ASP A 70 21.01 -17.16 12.42
C ASP A 70 19.76 -16.23 12.39
N ASP A 71 19.86 -15.06 13.01
CA ASP A 71 18.85 -13.97 12.98
C ASP A 71 18.72 -13.30 11.59
N ARG A 72 19.54 -13.65 10.59
CA ARG A 72 19.57 -13.01 9.26
C ARG A 72 18.49 -13.46 8.28
N ARG A 73 17.49 -14.23 8.70
CA ARG A 73 16.50 -14.82 7.76
C ARG A 73 15.35 -13.89 7.33
N ASN A 74 15.30 -12.64 7.80
CA ASN A 74 14.20 -11.70 7.50
C ASN A 74 14.62 -10.31 6.99
N THR A 75 15.90 -10.10 6.65
CA THR A 75 16.38 -8.82 6.09
C THR A 75 16.11 -8.77 4.59
N VAL A 76 15.27 -7.83 4.15
CA VAL A 76 15.00 -7.55 2.73
C VAL A 76 15.88 -6.38 2.27
N ARG A 77 16.36 -6.44 1.02
CA ARG A 77 17.01 -5.30 0.37
C ARG A 77 15.97 -4.42 -0.31
N ILE A 78 15.84 -3.18 0.14
CA ILE A 78 14.82 -2.24 -0.34
C ILE A 78 15.49 -1.07 -1.05
N GLY A 79 15.20 -0.92 -2.34
CA GLY A 79 15.53 0.27 -3.11
C GLY A 79 14.44 1.32 -2.96
N ILE A 80 14.78 2.59 -2.77
CA ILE A 80 13.81 3.70 -2.72
C ILE A 80 14.22 4.75 -3.73
N ILE A 81 13.39 4.95 -4.77
CA ILE A 81 13.57 5.97 -5.80
C ILE A 81 12.65 7.14 -5.48
N GLY A 82 13.23 8.21 -4.93
CA GLY A 82 12.54 9.39 -4.44
C GLY A 82 12.77 9.58 -2.95
N ALA A 83 13.32 10.73 -2.56
CA ALA A 83 13.64 11.05 -1.17
C ALA A 83 12.79 12.22 -0.61
N GLY A 84 11.53 12.32 -1.07
CA GLY A 84 10.54 13.24 -0.50
C GLY A 84 10.02 12.76 0.85
N HIS A 85 8.89 13.32 1.30
CA HIS A 85 8.31 12.96 2.60
C HIS A 85 7.99 11.46 2.73
N ILE A 86 7.36 10.85 1.73
CA ILE A 86 7.02 9.42 1.74
C ILE A 86 8.30 8.57 1.72
N GLY A 87 9.20 8.79 0.76
CA GLY A 87 10.43 8.00 0.63
C GLY A 87 11.35 8.05 1.85
N SER A 88 11.55 9.25 2.42
CA SER A 88 12.35 9.39 3.65
C SER A 88 11.68 8.75 4.88
N THR A 89 10.35 8.78 4.95
CA THR A 89 9.58 8.12 6.03
C THR A 89 9.67 6.60 5.92
N LEU A 90 9.49 6.05 4.71
CA LEU A 90 9.65 4.61 4.47
C LEU A 90 11.08 4.14 4.71
N ALA A 91 12.08 4.92 4.30
CA ALA A 91 13.48 4.62 4.61
C ALA A 91 13.72 4.50 6.12
N ARG A 92 13.16 5.42 6.91
CA ARG A 92 13.24 5.37 8.37
C ARG A 92 12.57 4.12 8.95
N HIS A 93 11.36 3.80 8.50
CA HIS A 93 10.63 2.64 8.98
C HIS A 93 11.36 1.34 8.67
N PHE A 94 11.68 1.11 7.39
CA PHE A 94 12.32 -0.13 6.96
C PHE A 94 13.70 -0.33 7.59
N ALA A 95 14.52 0.72 7.66
CA ALA A 95 15.81 0.63 8.32
C ALA A 95 15.69 0.45 9.85
N GLY A 96 14.67 1.05 10.46
CA GLY A 96 14.36 0.91 11.88
C GLY A 96 13.97 -0.51 12.30
N ILE A 97 13.38 -1.29 11.39
CA ILE A 97 13.07 -2.71 11.60
C ILE A 97 14.15 -3.67 11.06
N GLY A 98 15.31 -3.15 10.65
CA GLY A 98 16.49 -3.95 10.30
C GLY A 98 16.59 -4.41 8.83
N HIS A 99 15.82 -3.81 7.91
CA HIS A 99 16.03 -4.01 6.47
C HIS A 99 17.22 -3.17 5.95
N ASP A 100 17.86 -3.63 4.87
CA ASP A 100 18.90 -2.88 4.19
C ASP A 100 18.26 -1.94 3.16
N VAL A 101 18.53 -0.64 3.25
CA VAL A 101 17.91 0.39 2.41
C VAL A 101 18.94 1.12 1.55
N ALA A 102 18.67 1.23 0.25
CA ALA A 102 19.38 2.15 -0.63
C ALA A 102 18.41 3.19 -1.19
N ILE A 103 18.65 4.46 -0.88
CA ILE A 103 17.76 5.57 -1.21
C ILE A 103 18.39 6.51 -2.24
N ALA A 104 17.60 6.89 -3.24
CA ALA A 104 17.98 7.75 -4.33
C ALA A 104 17.06 8.97 -4.45
N ASN A 105 17.59 10.04 -5.03
CA ASN A 105 16.81 11.19 -5.49
C ASN A 105 17.36 11.69 -6.84
N SER A 106 16.68 12.64 -7.47
CA SER A 106 17.08 13.20 -8.77
C SER A 106 18.26 14.17 -8.72
N ARG A 107 18.79 14.49 -7.53
CA ARG A 107 19.82 15.52 -7.32
C ARG A 107 21.19 14.94 -6.98
N GLY A 108 21.32 13.61 -6.92
CA GLY A 108 22.57 12.92 -6.64
C GLY A 108 22.69 12.43 -5.19
N PRO A 109 23.40 11.30 -4.96
CA PRO A 109 23.56 10.69 -3.64
C PRO A 109 24.15 11.63 -2.58
N GLU A 110 25.04 12.53 -2.98
CA GLU A 110 25.72 13.48 -2.12
C GLU A 110 24.76 14.44 -1.40
N THR A 111 23.59 14.69 -1.99
CA THR A 111 22.55 15.55 -1.40
C THR A 111 21.78 14.86 -0.27
N LEU A 112 21.94 13.54 -0.11
CA LEU A 112 21.24 12.73 0.89
C LEU A 112 22.07 12.42 2.13
N LYS A 113 23.32 12.91 2.21
CA LYS A 113 24.21 12.65 3.36
C LYS A 113 23.57 13.00 4.71
N GLY A 114 22.90 14.16 4.78
CA GLY A 114 22.23 14.61 6.00
C GLY A 114 20.98 13.80 6.36
N LEU A 115 20.27 13.24 5.37
CA LEU A 115 19.17 12.32 5.63
C LEU A 115 19.71 11.01 6.17
N VAL A 116 20.68 10.41 5.47
CA VAL A 116 21.25 9.10 5.82
C VAL A 116 21.87 9.12 7.22
N SER A 117 22.56 10.19 7.60
CA SER A 117 23.17 10.29 8.95
C SER A 117 22.16 10.36 10.10
N GLN A 118 20.88 10.65 9.82
CA GLN A 118 19.80 10.70 10.81
C GLN A 118 19.00 9.39 10.90
N LEU A 119 19.27 8.43 10.02
CA LEU A 119 18.59 7.14 10.00
C LEU A 119 19.40 6.11 10.77
N SER A 120 18.70 5.30 11.55
CA SER A 120 19.27 4.09 12.16
C SER A 120 19.35 2.96 11.14
N GLY A 121 20.17 1.95 11.41
CA GLY A 121 20.25 0.75 10.58
C GLY A 121 21.13 0.94 9.34
N SER A 122 20.95 0.04 8.37
CA SER A 122 21.77 -0.04 7.16
C SER A 122 21.12 0.78 6.04
N VAL A 123 21.48 2.06 5.95
CA VAL A 123 20.98 2.96 4.90
C VAL A 123 22.13 3.59 4.12
N ARG A 124 22.03 3.59 2.79
CA ARG A 124 22.98 4.28 1.91
C ARG A 124 22.28 5.15 0.87
N ALA A 125 22.92 6.28 0.54
CA ALA A 125 22.52 7.10 -0.59
C ALA A 125 23.18 6.59 -1.87
N VAL A 126 22.39 6.44 -2.94
CA VAL A 126 22.81 5.86 -4.23
C VAL A 126 22.09 6.53 -5.40
N THR A 127 22.46 6.23 -6.65
CA THR A 127 21.69 6.65 -7.82
C THR A 127 20.39 5.86 -7.96
N ALA A 128 19.48 6.30 -8.84
CA ALA A 128 18.21 5.58 -9.07
C ALA A 128 18.45 4.17 -9.64
N GLU A 129 19.40 4.03 -10.55
CA GLU A 129 19.82 2.75 -11.14
C GLU A 129 20.41 1.82 -10.07
N GLU A 130 21.26 2.35 -9.20
CA GLU A 130 21.84 1.60 -8.09
C GLU A 130 20.78 1.16 -7.07
N ALA A 131 19.82 2.03 -6.73
CA ALA A 131 18.69 1.67 -5.87
C ALA A 131 17.83 0.55 -6.50
N ALA A 132 17.54 0.65 -7.80
CA ALA A 132 16.78 -0.36 -8.53
C ALA A 132 17.52 -1.71 -8.57
N ARG A 133 18.83 -1.72 -8.87
CA ARG A 133 19.64 -2.95 -8.87
C ARG A 133 19.74 -3.58 -7.49
N PHE A 134 19.90 -2.74 -6.46
CA PHE A 134 20.04 -3.18 -5.09
C PHE A 134 18.78 -3.84 -4.54
N GLY A 135 17.61 -3.24 -4.79
CA GLY A 135 16.35 -3.67 -4.20
C GLY A 135 15.84 -4.99 -4.76
N GLU A 136 15.47 -5.91 -3.86
CA GLU A 136 14.56 -7.02 -4.16
C GLU A 136 13.12 -6.49 -4.30
N VAL A 137 12.80 -5.52 -3.46
CA VAL A 137 11.61 -4.66 -3.57
C VAL A 137 12.08 -3.23 -3.82
N VAL A 138 11.47 -2.55 -4.80
CA VAL A 138 11.80 -1.15 -5.10
C VAL A 138 10.58 -0.27 -4.90
N VAL A 139 10.69 0.71 -3.99
CA VAL A 139 9.68 1.74 -3.79
C VAL A 139 9.92 2.88 -4.77
N VAL A 140 8.91 3.19 -5.56
CA VAL A 140 8.88 4.35 -6.46
C VAL A 140 7.98 5.42 -5.86
N THR A 141 8.57 6.55 -5.48
CA THR A 141 7.89 7.66 -4.78
C THR A 141 8.29 9.01 -5.38
N ILE A 142 8.14 9.12 -6.69
CA ILE A 142 8.36 10.36 -7.46
C ILE A 142 7.02 10.95 -7.92
N PRO A 143 6.97 12.21 -8.38
CA PRO A 143 5.80 12.73 -9.08
C PRO A 143 5.43 11.83 -10.27
N TYR A 144 4.14 11.54 -10.48
CA TYR A 144 3.70 10.66 -11.56
C TYR A 144 4.23 11.12 -12.91
N GLY A 145 4.19 12.42 -13.24
CA GLY A 145 4.65 12.95 -14.52
C GLY A 145 6.14 12.70 -14.84
N ARG A 146 6.91 12.14 -13.89
CA ARG A 146 8.33 11.79 -14.06
C ARG A 146 8.58 10.28 -14.13
N PHE A 147 7.55 9.44 -14.22
CA PHE A 147 7.72 7.99 -14.25
C PHE A 147 8.58 7.48 -15.42
N HIS A 148 8.67 8.25 -16.51
CA HIS A 148 9.56 7.97 -17.64
C HIS A 148 11.06 8.17 -17.35
N GLU A 149 11.41 8.70 -16.18
CA GLU A 149 12.80 8.82 -15.71
C GLU A 149 13.23 7.60 -14.88
N LEU A 150 12.32 6.66 -14.63
CA LEU A 150 12.65 5.45 -13.89
C LEU A 150 13.60 4.55 -14.69
N PRO A 151 14.55 3.86 -14.03
CA PRO A 151 15.46 2.93 -14.68
C PRO A 151 14.73 1.64 -15.07
N ALA A 152 13.96 1.69 -16.16
CA ALA A 152 13.05 0.62 -16.57
C ALA A 152 13.76 -0.72 -16.81
N ALA A 153 14.99 -0.70 -17.33
CA ALA A 153 15.76 -1.93 -17.55
C ALA A 153 16.09 -2.63 -16.22
N GLU A 154 16.48 -1.87 -15.20
CA GLU A 154 16.79 -2.37 -13.86
C GLU A 154 15.54 -2.77 -13.06
N LEU A 155 14.38 -2.19 -13.37
CA LEU A 155 13.11 -2.46 -12.67
C LEU A 155 12.32 -3.63 -13.27
N ARG A 156 12.64 -4.05 -14.49
CA ARG A 156 11.96 -5.17 -15.15
C ARG A 156 11.96 -6.41 -14.28
N ASP A 157 10.81 -7.09 -14.22
CA ASP A 157 10.57 -8.32 -13.45
C ASP A 157 10.86 -8.21 -11.93
N LYS A 158 10.97 -6.99 -11.39
CA LYS A 158 11.06 -6.74 -9.94
C LYS A 158 9.70 -6.42 -9.35
N ILE A 159 9.57 -6.62 -8.04
CA ILE A 159 8.46 -6.06 -7.27
C ILE A 159 8.68 -4.55 -7.13
N VAL A 160 7.77 -3.76 -7.70
CA VAL A 160 7.77 -2.30 -7.58
C VAL A 160 6.59 -1.85 -6.75
N VAL A 161 6.87 -1.19 -5.63
CA VAL A 161 5.84 -0.50 -4.82
C VAL A 161 5.66 0.90 -5.38
N ASP A 162 4.55 1.13 -6.08
CA ASP A 162 4.21 2.43 -6.65
C ASP A 162 3.40 3.26 -5.65
N THR A 163 3.99 4.37 -5.19
CA THR A 163 3.32 5.33 -4.31
C THR A 163 2.81 6.56 -5.07
N CYS A 164 2.91 6.58 -6.40
CA CYS A 164 2.60 7.76 -7.21
C CYS A 164 1.10 8.07 -7.22
N ASN A 165 0.82 9.35 -7.40
CA ASN A 165 -0.52 9.90 -7.59
C ASN A 165 -0.49 10.85 -8.79
N TYR A 166 -1.42 10.70 -9.72
CA TYR A 166 -1.59 11.59 -10.86
C TYR A 166 -2.38 12.84 -10.43
N TYR A 167 -1.83 14.01 -10.75
CA TYR A 167 -2.49 15.30 -10.62
C TYR A 167 -2.26 16.10 -11.89
N ALA A 168 -3.30 16.38 -12.67
CA ALA A 168 -3.18 17.07 -13.95
C ALA A 168 -2.50 18.44 -13.82
N GLU A 169 -2.72 19.15 -12.70
CA GLU A 169 -2.14 20.46 -12.43
C GLU A 169 -0.62 20.41 -12.22
N ARG A 170 -0.09 19.28 -11.74
CA ARG A 170 1.34 19.07 -11.49
C ARG A 170 2.02 18.35 -12.64
N ASP A 171 1.36 17.31 -13.16
CA ASP A 171 1.94 16.34 -14.08
C ASP A 171 1.64 16.67 -15.56
N GLY A 172 0.73 17.64 -15.81
CA GLY A 172 0.17 17.87 -17.13
C GLY A 172 -0.93 16.87 -17.47
N HIS A 173 -1.77 17.20 -18.45
CA HIS A 173 -2.88 16.34 -18.86
C HIS A 173 -2.40 15.05 -19.53
N ASP A 174 -2.91 13.93 -19.05
CA ASP A 174 -2.72 12.60 -19.62
C ASP A 174 -4.07 12.09 -20.16
N ALA A 175 -4.23 12.09 -21.48
CA ALA A 175 -5.52 11.83 -22.11
C ALA A 175 -6.14 10.46 -21.74
N GLU A 176 -5.33 9.42 -21.51
CA GLU A 176 -5.85 8.11 -21.11
C GLU A 176 -6.32 8.10 -19.65
N LEU A 177 -5.63 8.83 -18.76
CA LEU A 177 -6.05 8.96 -17.36
C LEU A 177 -7.24 9.91 -17.20
N ASP A 178 -7.25 11.01 -17.94
CA ASP A 178 -8.34 11.98 -17.94
C ASP A 178 -9.65 11.38 -18.49
N ALA A 179 -9.55 10.42 -19.41
CA ALA A 179 -10.66 9.64 -19.93
C ALA A 179 -10.99 8.39 -19.10
N ASP A 180 -10.31 8.17 -17.97
CA ASP A 180 -10.40 6.96 -17.13
C ASP A 180 -10.22 5.64 -17.92
N ALA A 181 -9.45 5.66 -19.01
CA ALA A 181 -9.17 4.49 -19.84
C ALA A 181 -8.14 3.54 -19.20
N THR A 182 -7.31 4.05 -18.28
CA THR A 182 -6.29 3.29 -17.54
C THR A 182 -6.02 3.93 -16.18
N THR A 183 -5.15 3.33 -15.38
CA THR A 183 -4.66 3.90 -14.10
C THR A 183 -3.20 4.33 -14.20
N SER A 184 -2.81 5.30 -13.38
CA SER A 184 -1.40 5.76 -13.31
C SER A 184 -0.42 4.60 -13.07
N SER A 185 -0.77 3.68 -12.18
CA SER A 185 0.07 2.51 -11.86
C SER A 185 0.11 1.47 -12.99
N GLU A 186 -0.94 1.31 -13.80
CA GLU A 186 -0.88 0.49 -15.02
C GLU A 186 0.08 1.09 -16.06
N LYS A 187 0.15 2.42 -16.18
CA LYS A 187 1.13 3.08 -17.05
C LYS A 187 2.56 2.94 -16.54
N VAL A 188 2.78 3.03 -15.22
CA VAL A 188 4.08 2.73 -14.60
C VAL A 188 4.47 1.27 -14.86
N GLN A 189 3.56 0.33 -14.69
CA GLN A 189 3.80 -1.09 -14.95
C GLN A 189 4.17 -1.33 -16.43
N LYS A 190 3.41 -0.75 -17.36
CA LYS A 190 3.67 -0.87 -18.79
C LYS A 190 5.05 -0.34 -19.19
N TYR A 191 5.49 0.76 -18.59
CA TYR A 191 6.78 1.37 -18.89
C TYR A 191 7.96 0.58 -18.31
N THR A 192 7.84 0.13 -17.06
CA THR A 192 8.92 -0.57 -16.36
C THR A 192 9.02 -2.06 -16.69
N GLY A 193 7.88 -2.71 -17.00
CA GLY A 193 7.81 -4.16 -17.08
C GLY A 193 7.99 -4.86 -15.73
N ALA A 194 7.75 -4.16 -14.62
CA ALA A 194 7.84 -4.68 -13.26
C ALA A 194 6.51 -5.32 -12.81
N ASP A 195 6.54 -6.09 -11.71
CA ASP A 195 5.34 -6.46 -10.97
C ASP A 195 4.96 -5.32 -10.03
N VAL A 196 4.08 -4.43 -10.51
CA VAL A 196 3.71 -3.22 -9.77
C VAL A 196 2.62 -3.53 -8.74
N VAL A 197 2.87 -3.09 -7.51
CA VAL A 197 1.89 -3.04 -6.42
C VAL A 197 1.71 -1.58 -6.03
N LYS A 198 0.50 -1.04 -6.24
CA LYS A 198 0.13 0.29 -5.77
C LYS A 198 -0.11 0.24 -4.26
N ALA A 199 0.66 0.98 -3.48
CA ALA A 199 0.50 1.07 -2.02
C ALA A 199 1.04 2.42 -1.51
N PHE A 200 0.73 2.77 -0.25
CA PHE A 200 1.15 4.02 0.41
C PHE A 200 0.70 5.33 -0.26
N ASN A 201 0.07 5.28 -1.43
CA ASN A 201 -0.33 6.47 -2.17
C ASN A 201 -1.50 7.21 -1.49
N ALA A 202 -2.33 6.48 -0.73
CA ALA A 202 -3.55 6.97 -0.09
C ALA A 202 -3.38 7.40 1.38
N ILE A 203 -2.21 7.16 2.00
CA ILE A 203 -1.93 7.60 3.37
C ILE A 203 -1.21 8.96 3.35
N TYR A 204 -1.61 9.87 4.24
CA TYR A 204 -0.90 11.13 4.41
C TYR A 204 0.46 10.90 5.10
N TRP A 205 1.51 11.61 4.69
CA TRP A 205 2.88 11.23 5.07
C TRP A 205 3.16 11.36 6.57
N GLN A 206 2.55 12.32 7.28
CA GLN A 206 2.64 12.43 8.73
C GLN A 206 2.01 11.22 9.42
N ASN A 207 0.88 10.74 8.89
CA ASN A 207 0.21 9.57 9.45
C ASN A 207 1.06 8.32 9.25
N LEU A 208 1.68 8.18 8.07
CA LEU A 208 2.67 7.14 7.82
C LEU A 208 3.85 7.24 8.80
N ARG A 209 4.32 8.45 9.11
CA ARG A 209 5.44 8.69 10.03
C ARG A 209 5.10 8.33 11.48
N ASP A 210 3.93 8.75 11.95
CA ASP A 210 3.64 8.85 13.38
C ASP A 210 2.70 7.74 13.92
N HIS A 211 1.97 7.03 13.04
CA HIS A 211 0.89 6.11 13.47
C HIS A 211 1.19 4.62 13.24
N GLY A 212 2.44 4.25 12.99
CA GLY A 212 2.83 2.83 12.99
C GLY A 212 2.61 2.21 14.38
N ARG A 213 1.84 1.12 14.45
CA ARG A 213 1.45 0.48 15.72
C ARG A 213 1.72 -1.03 15.73
N PRO A 214 1.99 -1.63 16.91
CA PRO A 214 2.19 -3.06 17.04
C PRO A 214 1.03 -3.89 16.48
N LYS A 215 1.34 -5.11 16.04
CA LYS A 215 0.33 -6.05 15.55
C LYS A 215 -0.76 -6.27 16.60
N GLY A 216 -2.02 -6.12 16.19
CA GLY A 216 -3.19 -6.33 17.03
C GLY A 216 -3.65 -5.09 17.82
N ASP A 217 -2.94 -3.97 17.72
CA ASP A 217 -3.44 -2.69 18.24
C ASP A 217 -4.72 -2.30 17.46
N PRO A 218 -5.84 -1.98 18.15
CA PRO A 218 -7.11 -1.65 17.50
C PRO A 218 -7.07 -0.35 16.68
N ASP A 219 -6.10 0.54 16.95
CA ASP A 219 -5.96 1.84 16.29
C ASP A 219 -4.99 1.78 15.09
N ARG A 220 -4.64 0.57 14.60
CA ARG A 220 -3.83 0.42 13.39
C ARG A 220 -4.55 1.01 12.18
N LEU A 221 -3.87 1.93 11.51
CA LEU A 221 -4.33 2.45 10.23
C LEU A 221 -4.08 1.42 9.13
N ALA A 222 -5.02 1.36 8.19
CA ALA A 222 -4.98 0.46 7.06
C ALA A 222 -4.46 1.13 5.79
N ILE A 223 -3.79 0.35 4.96
CA ILE A 223 -3.20 0.79 3.69
C ILE A 223 -3.76 -0.08 2.57
N PRO A 224 -4.46 0.50 1.58
CA PRO A 224 -4.93 -0.26 0.44
C PRO A 224 -3.76 -0.69 -0.44
N ILE A 225 -3.82 -1.92 -0.94
CA ILE A 225 -2.88 -2.44 -1.94
C ILE A 225 -3.64 -2.90 -3.19
N SER A 226 -3.09 -2.62 -4.36
CA SER A 226 -3.59 -3.18 -5.62
C SER A 226 -2.43 -3.70 -6.46
N GLY A 227 -2.57 -4.86 -7.08
CA GLY A 227 -1.48 -5.51 -7.81
C GLY A 227 -1.97 -6.64 -8.71
N GLY A 228 -1.25 -6.90 -9.80
CA GLY A 228 -1.59 -7.97 -10.74
C GLY A 228 -1.11 -9.36 -10.30
N ASP A 229 0.00 -9.40 -9.55
CA ASP A 229 0.66 -10.59 -9.04
C ASP A 229 0.39 -10.77 -7.53
N GLU A 230 0.01 -12.00 -7.14
CA GLU A 230 -0.39 -12.30 -5.76
C GLU A 230 0.81 -12.44 -4.82
N GLU A 231 1.96 -12.92 -5.32
CA GLU A 231 3.19 -13.05 -4.52
C GLU A 231 3.78 -11.67 -4.21
N ALA A 232 3.83 -10.79 -5.20
CA ALA A 232 4.23 -9.40 -5.06
C ALA A 232 3.35 -8.67 -4.04
N LYS A 233 2.02 -8.81 -4.13
CA LYS A 233 1.10 -8.26 -3.13
C LYS A 233 1.37 -8.82 -1.73
N ALA A 234 1.63 -10.12 -1.60
CA ALA A 234 1.90 -10.75 -0.31
C ALA A 234 3.20 -10.22 0.33
N VAL A 235 4.26 -10.03 -0.46
CA VAL A 235 5.53 -9.43 -0.01
C VAL A 235 5.29 -8.00 0.49
N VAL A 236 4.61 -7.17 -0.30
CA VAL A 236 4.31 -5.76 0.06
C VAL A 236 3.40 -5.68 1.28
N ALA A 237 2.41 -6.57 1.38
CA ALA A 237 1.57 -6.69 2.56
C ALA A 237 2.38 -7.08 3.82
N GLY A 238 3.39 -7.94 3.70
CA GLY A 238 4.34 -8.24 4.76
C GLY A 238 5.05 -6.98 5.25
N LEU A 239 5.67 -6.24 4.33
CA LEU A 239 6.37 -4.99 4.64
C LEU A 239 5.47 -3.96 5.33
N ILE A 240 4.23 -3.78 4.85
CA ILE A 240 3.24 -2.89 5.49
C ILE A 240 2.95 -3.30 6.93
N ARG A 241 2.78 -4.61 7.19
CA ARG A 241 2.54 -5.13 8.54
C ARG A 241 3.73 -4.90 9.45
N ASP A 242 4.93 -5.09 8.95
CA ASP A 242 6.15 -4.99 9.75
C ASP A 242 6.42 -3.55 10.20
N ILE A 243 6.02 -2.56 9.39
CA ILE A 243 6.14 -1.13 9.75
C ILE A 243 4.92 -0.57 10.50
N GLY A 244 4.00 -1.42 10.94
CA GLY A 244 2.98 -1.02 11.91
C GLY A 244 1.58 -0.73 11.34
N PHE A 245 1.29 -1.10 10.09
CA PHE A 245 0.00 -0.84 9.44
C PHE A 245 -0.71 -2.12 8.98
N ASP A 246 -2.00 -2.03 8.62
CA ASP A 246 -2.77 -3.17 8.11
C ASP A 246 -3.00 -3.07 6.59
N PRO A 247 -2.43 -3.98 5.77
CA PRO A 247 -2.70 -3.98 4.34
C PRO A 247 -4.11 -4.51 4.05
N VAL A 248 -4.83 -3.87 3.13
CA VAL A 248 -6.14 -4.33 2.63
C VAL A 248 -6.08 -4.43 1.11
N ASP A 249 -6.36 -5.62 0.58
CA ASP A 249 -6.35 -5.86 -0.85
C ASP A 249 -7.57 -5.22 -1.53
N ALA A 250 -7.30 -4.29 -2.45
CA ALA A 250 -8.29 -3.61 -3.28
C ALA A 250 -8.44 -4.27 -4.66
N GLY A 251 -7.65 -5.31 -4.97
CA GLY A 251 -7.72 -6.11 -6.18
C GLY A 251 -6.61 -5.82 -7.19
N ARG A 252 -6.92 -5.98 -8.48
CA ARG A 252 -5.97 -5.77 -9.58
C ARG A 252 -5.73 -4.28 -9.83
N LEU A 253 -4.56 -3.89 -10.36
CA LEU A 253 -4.18 -2.48 -10.55
C LEU A 253 -5.25 -1.62 -11.23
N GLY A 254 -5.85 -2.08 -12.33
CA GLY A 254 -6.88 -1.31 -13.02
C GLY A 254 -8.10 -1.00 -12.14
N GLN A 255 -8.73 -2.02 -11.57
CA GLN A 255 -9.96 -1.84 -10.79
C GLN A 255 -9.67 -1.35 -9.37
N GLY A 256 -8.71 -1.98 -8.70
CA GLY A 256 -8.32 -1.65 -7.33
C GLY A 256 -7.61 -0.30 -7.24
N GLY A 257 -6.72 0.03 -8.17
CA GLY A 257 -5.99 1.30 -8.18
C GLY A 257 -6.92 2.51 -8.21
N ARG A 258 -8.02 2.43 -8.97
CA ARG A 258 -9.09 3.46 -8.99
C ARG A 258 -9.72 3.69 -7.62
N LYS A 259 -9.85 2.64 -6.81
CA LYS A 259 -10.51 2.73 -5.50
C LYS A 259 -9.71 3.51 -4.46
N HIS A 260 -8.42 3.73 -4.68
CA HIS A 260 -7.55 4.43 -3.75
C HIS A 260 -6.63 5.50 -4.38
N GLN A 261 -6.90 5.93 -5.61
CA GLN A 261 -6.23 7.09 -6.24
C GLN A 261 -6.82 8.42 -5.74
N PRO A 262 -6.19 9.59 -6.05
CA PRO A 262 -6.74 10.89 -5.68
C PRO A 262 -8.19 11.05 -6.11
N GLY A 263 -9.01 11.63 -5.23
CA GLY A 263 -10.45 11.80 -5.44
C GLY A 263 -11.31 10.59 -5.04
N SER A 264 -10.71 9.43 -4.76
CA SER A 264 -11.44 8.27 -4.22
C SER A 264 -11.84 8.47 -2.74
N ARG A 265 -12.81 7.67 -2.28
CA ARG A 265 -13.37 7.76 -0.91
C ARG A 265 -12.40 7.43 0.22
N VAL A 266 -11.32 6.71 -0.09
CA VAL A 266 -10.33 6.25 0.91
C VAL A 266 -9.04 7.08 0.84
N TYR A 267 -8.95 8.02 -0.11
CA TYR A 267 -7.75 8.81 -0.32
C TYR A 267 -7.55 9.80 0.83
N THR A 268 -6.41 9.70 1.54
CA THR A 268 -6.02 10.54 2.69
C THR A 268 -6.97 10.47 3.88
N VAL A 269 -7.70 9.35 4.02
CA VAL A 269 -8.59 9.09 5.15
C VAL A 269 -7.94 8.08 6.08
N GLU A 270 -7.98 8.36 7.38
CA GLU A 270 -7.56 7.43 8.43
C GLU A 270 -8.65 6.38 8.65
N LEU A 271 -8.36 5.13 8.31
CA LEU A 271 -9.31 4.03 8.36
C LEU A 271 -8.64 2.83 9.00
N SER A 272 -9.37 2.12 9.85
CA SER A 272 -9.02 0.75 10.26
C SER A 272 -9.22 -0.23 9.10
N ALA A 273 -8.67 -1.44 9.22
CA ALA A 273 -8.83 -2.46 8.18
C ALA A 273 -10.30 -2.83 7.88
N PRO A 274 -11.19 -2.98 8.88
CA PRO A 274 -12.61 -3.20 8.63
C PRO A 274 -13.29 -2.05 7.89
N GLU A 275 -13.00 -0.80 8.25
CA GLU A 275 -13.59 0.38 7.61
C GLU A 275 -13.10 0.52 6.16
N LEU A 276 -11.81 0.34 5.92
CA LEU A 276 -11.23 0.35 4.58
C LEU A 276 -11.84 -0.77 3.73
N THR A 277 -11.96 -1.98 4.27
CA THR A 277 -12.60 -3.11 3.57
C THR A 277 -14.03 -2.78 3.16
N ALA A 278 -14.82 -2.22 4.07
CA ALA A 278 -16.21 -1.84 3.79
C ALA A 278 -16.28 -0.80 2.66
N LEU A 279 -15.41 0.22 2.68
CA LEU A 279 -15.38 1.26 1.66
C LEU A 279 -14.92 0.75 0.29
N LEU A 280 -14.01 -0.23 0.23
CA LEU A 280 -13.54 -0.84 -1.01
C LEU A 280 -14.56 -1.79 -1.67
N GLN A 281 -15.52 -2.32 -0.89
CA GLN A 281 -16.57 -3.21 -1.37
C GLN A 281 -17.78 -2.47 -1.96
N VAL A 282 -17.99 -1.21 -1.58
CA VAL A 282 -19.06 -0.38 -2.14
C VAL A 282 -18.57 0.20 -3.48
N ALA A 283 -18.85 -0.53 -4.56
CA ALA A 283 -18.66 -0.08 -5.94
C ALA A 283 -19.91 0.65 -6.45
#